data_AF-A0A1H9MLL1-F1
#
_entry.id   AF-A0A1H9MLL1-F1
#
_cell.length_a   1.000
_cell.length_b   1.000
_cell.length_c   1.000
_cell.angle_alpha   90.00
_cell.angle_beta   90.00
_cell.angle_gamma   90.00
#
_symmetry.space_group_name_H-M   'P 1'
#
loop_
_entity.id
_entity.type
_entity.pdbx_description
1 polymer ?
#
loop_
_entity_poly.entity_id
_entity_poly.type
_entity_poly.pdbx_seq_one_letter_code
_entity_poly.pdbx_strand_id
1 'polypeptide(L)'
;MSPGRNTFADLTDERFRTAVLVGLVSIPFTVVLSWESAPTTVSGTAAFGAGLLVGFHYADRSAPNGDVGLLEGIRYGKRPAASRRAGIVAGVVGSVPAVLWATISVLELVRYLSGWQAAIAAALLPVTIPFAVGLFALSGAIGAVVGDWLAVRGDRARDRARSRARQNPDGDASGWWRWIAAYVLFAPAAVLSVFVFGPDNGAGFAISVLALLALVPFSVVAIVALFEDAVTLHEVGRDWVPNYWAYVGAPLGVYVLVSQGATFLESANPSGDGVYGFVVALWLSSVVYLTGRRRRVGTP
;
A
#
# COMPACT_ATOMS: atom_id res chain seq x y z
N MET A 1 -23.86 -16.29 -12.23
CA MET A 1 -23.89 -14.81 -12.36
C MET A 1 -22.45 -14.33 -12.46
N SER A 2 -22.07 -13.64 -13.54
CA SER A 2 -20.65 -13.33 -13.83
C SER A 2 -20.14 -12.11 -13.04
N PRO A 3 -18.94 -12.17 -12.44
CA PRO A 3 -18.37 -11.09 -11.63
C PRO A 3 -18.24 -9.73 -12.35
N GLY A 4 -18.02 -9.73 -13.68
CA GLY A 4 -17.74 -8.51 -14.44
C GLY A 4 -18.94 -7.59 -14.68
N ARG A 5 -20.18 -8.09 -14.57
CA ARG A 5 -21.38 -7.27 -14.85
C ARG A 5 -21.70 -6.28 -13.73
N ASN A 6 -21.16 -6.50 -12.53
CA ASN A 6 -21.38 -5.64 -11.37
C ASN A 6 -20.44 -4.42 -11.36
N THR A 7 -19.24 -4.52 -11.94
CA THR A 7 -18.25 -3.44 -11.88
C THR A 7 -18.65 -2.22 -12.71
N PHE A 8 -19.22 -2.42 -13.90
CA PHE A 8 -19.71 -1.30 -14.72
C PHE A 8 -20.94 -0.61 -14.11
N ALA A 9 -21.84 -1.39 -13.51
CA ALA A 9 -22.98 -0.83 -12.79
C ALA A 9 -22.52 -0.03 -11.55
N ASP A 10 -21.54 -0.53 -10.80
CA ASP A 10 -20.92 0.19 -9.67
C ASP A 10 -20.23 1.49 -10.13
N LEU A 11 -19.65 1.56 -11.34
CA LEU A 11 -19.05 2.79 -11.88
C LEU A 11 -20.07 3.89 -12.22
N THR A 12 -21.30 3.49 -12.55
CA THR A 12 -22.40 4.42 -12.89
C THR A 12 -23.33 4.71 -11.70
N ASP A 13 -23.14 4.05 -10.57
CA ASP A 13 -23.93 4.31 -9.37
C ASP A 13 -23.53 5.66 -8.76
N GLU A 14 -24.51 6.53 -8.52
CA GLU A 14 -24.34 7.84 -7.89
C GLU A 14 -23.56 7.73 -6.56
N ARG A 15 -23.65 6.57 -5.89
CA ARG A 15 -22.91 6.25 -4.65
C ARG A 15 -21.40 6.29 -4.80
N PHE A 16 -20.85 5.99 -5.96
CA PHE A 16 -19.39 5.95 -6.21
C PHE A 16 -18.88 7.11 -7.06
N ARG A 17 -19.73 8.09 -7.36
CA ARG A 17 -19.38 9.26 -8.16
C ARG A 17 -18.15 10.00 -7.61
N THR A 18 -18.04 10.17 -6.30
CA THR A 18 -16.86 10.80 -5.69
C THR A 18 -15.59 9.98 -5.92
N ALA A 19 -15.66 8.65 -5.83
CA ALA A 19 -14.52 7.78 -6.08
C ALA A 19 -14.05 7.84 -7.53
N VAL A 20 -14.99 7.87 -8.49
CA VAL A 20 -14.67 8.06 -9.92
C VAL A 20 -14.01 9.41 -10.15
N LEU A 21 -14.54 10.49 -9.58
CA LEU A 21 -13.97 11.84 -9.71
C LEU A 21 -12.55 11.91 -9.13
N VAL A 22 -12.32 11.36 -7.94
CA VAL A 22 -10.99 11.33 -7.32
C VAL A 22 -10.01 10.47 -8.14
N GLY A 23 -10.48 9.34 -8.68
CA GLY A 23 -9.72 8.52 -9.62
C GLY A 23 -9.34 9.29 -10.90
N LEU A 24 -10.27 10.05 -11.48
CA LEU A 24 -10.00 10.90 -12.65
C LEU A 24 -9.01 12.02 -12.33
N VAL A 25 -9.14 12.66 -11.17
CA VAL A 25 -8.20 13.70 -10.69
C VAL A 25 -6.80 13.12 -10.49
N SER A 26 -6.66 11.83 -10.18
CA SER A 26 -5.35 11.19 -10.03
C SER A 26 -4.59 11.00 -11.36
N ILE A 27 -5.28 11.00 -12.50
CA ILE A 27 -4.70 10.78 -13.84
C ILE A 27 -3.56 11.76 -14.16
N PRO A 28 -3.74 13.10 -14.09
CA PRO A 28 -2.66 14.04 -14.39
C PRO A 28 -1.44 13.84 -13.46
N PHE A 29 -1.67 13.51 -12.18
CA PHE A 29 -0.57 13.20 -11.26
C PHE A 29 0.16 11.90 -11.64
N THR A 30 -0.56 10.86 -12.04
CA THR A 30 0.04 9.62 -12.56
C THR A 30 0.91 9.93 -13.77
N VAL A 31 0.45 10.77 -14.70
CA VAL A 31 1.20 11.13 -15.91
C VAL A 31 2.48 11.90 -15.55
N VAL A 32 2.39 12.92 -14.69
CA VAL A 32 3.56 13.71 -14.26
C VAL A 32 4.59 12.82 -13.54
N LEU A 33 4.15 12.00 -12.58
CA LEU A 33 5.03 11.10 -11.83
C LEU A 33 5.66 10.01 -12.72
N SER A 34 4.96 9.58 -13.76
CA SER A 34 5.49 8.59 -14.71
C SER A 34 6.50 9.21 -15.68
N TRP A 35 6.33 10.49 -16.05
CA TRP A 35 7.28 11.21 -16.89
C TRP A 35 8.65 11.33 -16.21
N GLU A 36 8.67 11.57 -14.90
CA GLU A 36 9.90 11.63 -14.11
C GLU A 36 10.56 10.25 -13.92
N SER A 37 9.77 9.18 -13.98
CA SER A 37 10.20 7.81 -13.65
C SER A 37 10.58 7.00 -14.90
N ALA A 38 11.40 7.57 -15.79
CA ALA A 38 11.78 6.98 -17.08
C ALA A 38 10.58 6.67 -18.02
N PRO A 39 10.74 6.72 -19.35
CA PRO A 39 9.63 6.54 -20.30
C PRO A 39 9.04 5.11 -20.36
N THR A 40 9.33 4.23 -19.41
CA THR A 40 8.91 2.83 -19.45
C THR A 40 8.13 2.37 -18.22
N THR A 41 7.97 3.22 -17.19
CA THR A 41 7.27 2.83 -15.96
C THR A 41 6.12 3.75 -15.62
N VAL A 42 5.06 3.19 -15.04
CA VAL A 42 3.88 3.95 -14.60
C VAL A 42 3.72 3.83 -13.10
N SER A 43 3.66 4.96 -12.41
CA SER A 43 3.61 5.01 -10.94
C SER A 43 2.19 4.78 -10.41
N GLY A 44 2.03 3.81 -9.49
CA GLY A 44 0.77 3.55 -8.78
C GLY A 44 0.49 4.50 -7.60
N THR A 45 1.39 5.44 -7.31
CA THR A 45 1.33 6.31 -6.12
C THR A 45 0.11 7.23 -6.13
N ALA A 46 -0.25 7.78 -7.29
CA ALA A 46 -1.44 8.63 -7.41
C ALA A 46 -2.74 7.84 -7.16
N ALA A 47 -2.80 6.57 -7.59
CA ALA A 47 -3.94 5.70 -7.33
C ALA A 47 -4.07 5.34 -5.83
N PHE A 48 -2.94 5.14 -5.15
CA PHE A 48 -2.93 4.98 -3.70
C PHE A 48 -3.47 6.23 -2.99
N GLY A 49 -2.97 7.41 -3.36
CA GLY A 49 -3.41 8.70 -2.79
C GLY A 49 -4.90 8.97 -3.04
N ALA A 50 -5.38 8.66 -4.24
CA ALA A 50 -6.80 8.72 -4.58
C ALA A 50 -7.64 7.80 -3.68
N GLY A 51 -7.20 6.55 -3.52
CA GLY A 51 -7.79 5.60 -2.58
C GLY A 51 -7.85 6.17 -1.17
N LEU A 52 -6.74 6.72 -0.67
CA LEU A 52 -6.64 7.30 0.67
C LEU A 52 -7.61 8.45 0.90
N LEU A 53 -7.72 9.39 -0.03
CA LEU A 53 -8.70 10.49 0.04
C LEU A 53 -10.15 9.98 0.04
N VAL A 54 -10.43 8.95 -0.77
CA VAL A 54 -11.74 8.30 -0.80
C VAL A 54 -12.02 7.59 0.53
N GLY A 55 -11.03 6.91 1.12
CA GLY A 55 -11.13 6.32 2.45
C GLY A 55 -11.57 7.33 3.50
N PHE A 56 -10.89 8.48 3.55
CA PHE A 56 -11.26 9.59 4.44
C PHE A 56 -12.69 10.07 4.22
N HIS A 57 -13.10 10.30 2.97
CA HIS A 57 -14.44 10.81 2.67
C HIS A 57 -15.56 9.83 3.00
N TYR A 58 -15.31 8.52 2.88
CA TYR A 58 -16.32 7.48 3.12
C TYR A 58 -16.30 6.91 4.55
N ALA A 59 -15.36 7.35 5.40
CA ALA A 59 -15.29 6.93 6.79
C ALA A 59 -16.57 7.30 7.57
N ASP A 60 -17.04 8.54 7.43
CA ASP A 60 -18.25 9.05 8.11
C ASP A 60 -19.52 8.27 7.73
N ARG A 61 -19.59 7.75 6.50
CA ARG A 61 -20.76 7.01 6.00
C ARG A 61 -20.78 5.54 6.41
N SER A 62 -19.67 5.05 6.97
CA SER A 62 -19.50 3.64 7.36
C SER A 62 -19.90 3.38 8.82
N ALA A 63 -20.14 4.42 9.61
CA ALA A 63 -20.50 4.31 11.03
C ALA A 63 -22.01 4.47 11.26
N PRO A 64 -22.74 3.36 11.45
CA PRO A 64 -23.73 3.37 12.53
C PRO A 64 -23.51 2.32 13.62
N ASN A 65 -22.62 1.33 13.47
CA ASN A 65 -22.49 0.25 14.46
C ASN A 65 -21.03 -0.18 14.69
N GLY A 66 -20.43 0.39 15.75
CA GLY A 66 -19.54 -0.26 16.72
C GLY A 66 -18.32 -1.08 16.25
N ASP A 67 -17.13 -0.60 16.63
CA ASP A 67 -15.98 -1.38 17.11
C ASP A 67 -15.56 -2.64 16.36
N VAL A 68 -15.21 -2.48 15.07
CA VAL A 68 -14.44 -3.51 14.37
C VAL A 68 -13.15 -2.85 13.89
N GLY A 69 -12.02 -3.17 14.53
CA GLY A 69 -10.70 -2.68 14.11
C GLY A 69 -10.33 -3.13 12.70
N LEU A 70 -9.35 -2.50 12.04
CA LEU A 70 -8.90 -2.82 10.67
C LEU A 70 -8.71 -4.33 10.43
N LEU A 71 -8.09 -5.02 11.40
CA LEU A 71 -7.89 -6.46 11.37
C LEU A 71 -9.16 -7.26 11.63
N GLU A 72 -10.09 -6.79 12.47
CA GLU A 72 -11.37 -7.46 12.66
C GLU A 72 -12.28 -7.25 11.43
N GLY A 73 -12.14 -6.14 10.72
CA GLY A 73 -12.80 -5.92 9.43
C GLY A 73 -12.29 -6.91 8.38
N ILE A 74 -10.99 -7.21 8.39
CA ILE A 74 -10.36 -8.23 7.55
C ILE A 74 -10.69 -9.65 8.04
N ARG A 75 -10.70 -9.90 9.35
CA ARG A 75 -10.84 -11.23 9.98
C ARG A 75 -12.29 -11.70 10.11
N TYR A 76 -13.24 -10.80 10.37
CA TYR A 76 -14.65 -11.12 10.58
C TYR A 76 -15.55 -10.72 9.41
N GLY A 77 -15.04 -10.01 8.38
CA GLY A 77 -15.79 -9.71 7.16
C GLY A 77 -17.03 -8.82 7.36
N LYS A 78 -17.25 -8.29 8.57
CA LYS A 78 -18.38 -7.42 8.91
C LYS A 78 -18.03 -5.95 8.62
N ARG A 79 -17.86 -5.68 7.32
CA ARG A 79 -17.83 -4.40 6.56
C ARG A 79 -17.05 -3.19 7.13
N PRO A 80 -16.07 -2.73 6.33
CA PRO A 80 -16.24 -1.47 5.58
C PRO A 80 -16.18 -1.74 4.06
N ALA A 81 -17.22 -2.40 3.52
CA ALA A 81 -17.25 -2.74 2.10
C ALA A 81 -17.35 -1.51 1.19
N ALA A 82 -17.89 -0.39 1.68
CA ALA A 82 -18.09 0.82 0.88
C ALA A 82 -16.78 1.56 0.62
N SER A 83 -15.97 1.85 1.65
CA SER A 83 -14.68 2.55 1.49
C SER A 83 -13.72 1.72 0.61
N ARG A 84 -13.62 0.41 0.86
CA ARG A 84 -12.77 -0.49 0.05
C ARG A 84 -13.23 -0.58 -1.40
N ARG A 85 -14.53 -0.70 -1.66
CA ARG A 85 -15.07 -0.69 -3.04
C ARG A 85 -14.84 0.64 -3.73
N ALA A 86 -15.04 1.75 -3.01
CA ALA A 86 -14.77 3.08 -3.52
C ALA A 86 -13.27 3.26 -3.85
N GLY A 87 -12.37 2.75 -3.00
CA GLY A 87 -10.93 2.71 -3.28
C GLY A 87 -10.57 1.87 -4.51
N ILE A 88 -11.19 0.69 -4.67
CA ILE A 88 -11.04 -0.13 -5.88
C ILE A 88 -11.47 0.65 -7.12
N VAL A 89 -12.65 1.28 -7.07
CA VAL A 89 -13.17 2.10 -8.17
C VAL A 89 -12.21 3.23 -8.52
N ALA A 90 -11.75 3.99 -7.52
CA ALA A 90 -10.78 5.07 -7.73
C ALA A 90 -9.47 4.54 -8.36
N GLY A 91 -8.97 3.40 -7.90
CA GLY A 91 -7.80 2.73 -8.46
C GLY A 91 -8.01 2.29 -9.92
N VAL A 92 -9.12 1.61 -10.22
CA VAL A 92 -9.47 1.19 -11.59
C VAL A 92 -9.53 2.40 -12.52
N VAL A 93 -10.20 3.47 -12.11
CA VAL A 93 -10.27 4.71 -12.92
C VAL A 93 -8.90 5.36 -13.06
N GLY A 94 -8.11 5.39 -11.98
CA GLY A 94 -6.73 5.91 -11.99
C GLY A 94 -5.76 5.08 -12.84
N SER A 95 -6.13 3.86 -13.25
CA SER A 95 -5.29 2.98 -14.09
C SER A 95 -5.31 3.34 -15.58
N VAL A 96 -6.21 4.22 -16.02
CA VAL A 96 -6.37 4.60 -17.43
C VAL A 96 -5.04 5.00 -18.10
N PRO A 97 -4.18 5.84 -17.50
CA PRO A 97 -2.89 6.19 -18.10
C PRO A 97 -1.97 4.97 -18.24
N ALA A 98 -1.96 4.06 -17.26
CA ALA A 98 -1.15 2.85 -17.30
C ALA A 98 -1.57 1.92 -18.45
N VAL A 99 -2.87 1.73 -18.63
CA VAL A 99 -3.43 0.93 -19.72
C VAL A 99 -3.11 1.56 -21.08
N LEU A 100 -3.27 2.88 -21.21
CA LEU A 100 -2.94 3.59 -22.44
C LEU A 100 -1.44 3.46 -22.77
N TRP A 101 -0.57 3.68 -21.77
CA TRP A 101 0.88 3.55 -21.93
C TRP A 101 1.30 2.14 -22.35
N ALA A 102 0.78 1.11 -21.67
CA ALA A 102 1.06 -0.28 -21.99
C ALA A 102 0.59 -0.63 -23.43
N THR A 103 -0.56 -0.11 -23.84
CA THR A 103 -1.09 -0.32 -25.20
C THR A 103 -0.19 0.30 -26.26
N ILE A 104 0.24 1.56 -26.04
CA ILE A 104 1.16 2.26 -26.97
C ILE A 104 2.50 1.53 -27.04
N SER A 105 3.07 1.15 -25.88
CA SER A 105 4.35 0.46 -25.79
C SER A 105 4.34 -0.88 -26.53
N VAL A 106 3.27 -1.68 -26.38
CA VAL A 106 3.13 -2.94 -27.11
C VAL A 106 2.93 -2.69 -28.61
N LEU A 107 2.17 -1.67 -29.00
CA LEU A 107 1.98 -1.33 -30.41
C LEU A 107 3.29 -0.94 -31.08
N GLU A 108 4.13 -0.14 -30.39
CA GLU A 108 5.47 0.20 -30.86
C GLU A 108 6.35 -1.04 -30.94
N LEU A 109 6.38 -1.88 -29.91
CA LEU A 109 7.16 -3.12 -29.90
C LEU A 109 6.77 -4.06 -31.06
N VAL A 110 5.48 -4.21 -31.32
CA VAL A 110 4.95 -5.02 -32.43
C VAL A 110 5.40 -4.48 -33.80
N ARG A 111 5.58 -3.16 -33.95
CA ARG A 111 6.10 -2.56 -35.19
C ARG A 111 7.58 -2.86 -35.43
N TYR A 112 8.36 -3.05 -34.36
CA TYR A 112 9.79 -3.35 -34.46
C TYR A 112 10.10 -4.85 -34.55
N LEU A 113 9.25 -5.70 -33.96
CA LEU A 113 9.39 -7.15 -34.03
C LEU A 113 8.83 -7.72 -35.33
N SER A 114 9.35 -8.86 -35.79
CA SER A 114 8.84 -9.57 -36.97
C SER A 114 8.40 -10.99 -36.66
N GLY A 115 7.44 -11.51 -37.45
CA GLY A 115 6.94 -12.88 -37.34
C GLY A 115 6.33 -13.23 -35.98
N TRP A 116 6.79 -14.33 -35.38
CA TRP A 116 6.22 -14.90 -34.17
C TRP A 116 6.45 -14.03 -32.91
N GLN A 117 7.51 -13.22 -32.87
CA GLN A 117 7.81 -12.35 -31.74
C GLN A 117 6.76 -11.23 -31.59
N ALA A 118 6.35 -10.65 -32.72
CA ALA A 118 5.25 -9.68 -32.77
C ALA A 118 3.92 -10.32 -32.33
N ALA A 119 3.67 -11.56 -32.74
CA ALA A 119 2.48 -12.29 -32.32
C ALA A 119 2.44 -12.55 -30.80
N ILE A 120 3.58 -12.91 -30.19
CA ILE A 120 3.68 -13.07 -28.73
C ILE A 120 3.45 -11.75 -28.00
N ALA A 121 4.09 -10.67 -28.45
CA ALA A 121 3.92 -9.34 -27.84
C ALA A 121 2.45 -8.90 -27.88
N ALA A 122 1.76 -9.09 -29.02
CA ALA A 122 0.34 -8.82 -29.16
C ALA A 122 -0.52 -9.72 -28.25
N ALA A 123 -0.17 -11.00 -28.12
CA ALA A 123 -0.88 -11.96 -27.28
C ALA A 123 -0.72 -11.71 -25.77
N LEU A 124 0.34 -11.02 -25.35
CA LEU A 124 0.57 -10.63 -23.94
C LEU A 124 -0.30 -9.45 -23.51
N LEU A 125 -0.68 -8.55 -24.43
CA LEU A 125 -1.49 -7.38 -24.13
C LEU A 125 -2.79 -7.66 -23.32
N PRO A 126 -3.64 -8.66 -23.71
CA PRO A 126 -4.84 -8.98 -22.94
C PRO A 126 -4.56 -9.52 -21.53
N VAL A 127 -3.32 -9.92 -21.22
CA VAL A 127 -2.89 -10.33 -19.87
C VAL A 127 -2.34 -9.13 -19.10
N THR A 128 -1.53 -8.29 -19.75
CA THR A 128 -0.90 -7.13 -19.12
C THR A 128 -1.91 -6.08 -18.68
N ILE A 129 -2.94 -5.81 -19.49
CA ILE A 129 -3.99 -4.82 -19.16
C ILE A 129 -4.72 -5.16 -17.85
N PRO A 130 -5.38 -6.33 -17.70
CA PRO A 130 -6.10 -6.64 -16.47
C PRO A 130 -5.16 -6.75 -15.26
N PHE A 131 -3.91 -7.16 -15.48
CA PHE A 131 -2.91 -7.17 -14.42
C PHE A 131 -2.60 -5.75 -13.91
N ALA A 132 -2.33 -4.80 -14.81
CA ALA A 132 -2.11 -3.40 -14.46
C ALA A 132 -3.33 -2.77 -13.76
N VAL A 133 -4.53 -2.99 -14.31
CA VAL A 133 -5.79 -2.54 -13.68
C VAL A 133 -5.94 -3.15 -12.29
N GLY A 134 -5.62 -4.43 -12.12
CA GLY A 134 -5.66 -5.14 -10.84
C GLY A 134 -4.71 -4.54 -9.81
N LEU A 135 -3.49 -4.19 -10.19
CA LEU A 135 -2.51 -3.54 -9.31
C LEU A 135 -2.99 -2.16 -8.85
N PHE A 136 -3.52 -1.36 -9.76
CA PHE A 136 -4.06 -0.03 -9.45
C PHE A 136 -5.31 -0.12 -8.56
N ALA A 137 -6.21 -1.05 -8.86
CA ALA A 137 -7.38 -1.36 -8.04
C ALA A 137 -6.98 -1.77 -6.63
N LEU A 138 -5.97 -2.63 -6.49
CA LEU A 138 -5.43 -3.04 -5.21
C LEU A 138 -4.80 -1.86 -4.46
N SER A 139 -4.01 -1.04 -5.14
CA SER A 139 -3.39 0.17 -4.59
C SER A 139 -4.45 1.13 -4.02
N GLY A 140 -5.49 1.43 -4.80
CA GLY A 140 -6.60 2.27 -4.35
C GLY A 140 -7.40 1.64 -3.20
N ALA A 141 -7.60 0.33 -3.20
CA ALA A 141 -8.25 -0.39 -2.10
C ALA A 141 -7.46 -0.27 -0.79
N ILE A 142 -6.13 -0.46 -0.86
CA ILE A 142 -5.25 -0.32 0.30
C ILE A 142 -5.26 1.13 0.81
N GLY A 143 -5.13 2.10 -0.10
CA GLY A 143 -5.23 3.52 0.25
C GLY A 143 -6.53 3.83 1.00
N ALA A 144 -7.67 3.37 0.48
CA ALA A 144 -8.96 3.61 1.11
C ALA A 144 -9.09 2.98 2.50
N VAL A 145 -8.58 1.76 2.66
CA VAL A 145 -8.54 1.07 3.95
C VAL A 145 -7.69 1.85 4.97
N VAL A 146 -6.55 2.41 4.54
CA VAL A 146 -5.69 3.25 5.39
C VAL A 146 -6.37 4.59 5.73
N GLY A 147 -7.00 5.25 4.75
CA GLY A 147 -7.69 6.52 4.96
C GLY A 147 -8.90 6.40 5.91
N ASP A 148 -9.70 5.35 5.75
CA ASP A 148 -10.82 5.02 6.63
C ASP A 148 -10.35 4.79 8.08
N TRP A 149 -9.28 4.03 8.24
CA TRP A 149 -8.67 3.80 9.56
C TRP A 149 -8.12 5.08 10.19
N LEU A 150 -7.44 5.94 9.43
CA LEU A 150 -6.93 7.23 9.92
C LEU A 150 -8.06 8.14 10.40
N ALA A 151 -9.17 8.19 9.66
CA ALA A 151 -10.35 8.98 10.02
C ALA A 151 -10.95 8.51 11.35
N VAL A 152 -11.28 7.23 11.46
CA VAL A 152 -11.86 6.63 12.67
C VAL A 152 -10.92 6.81 13.87
N ARG A 153 -9.61 6.69 13.67
CA ARG A 153 -8.63 6.88 14.73
C ARG A 153 -8.59 8.34 15.21
N GLY A 154 -8.68 9.30 14.30
CA GLY A 154 -8.77 10.72 14.63
C GLY A 154 -9.95 11.02 15.55
N ASP A 155 -11.11 10.43 15.28
CA ASP A 155 -12.31 10.62 16.10
C ASP A 155 -12.21 9.92 17.45
N ARG A 156 -11.70 8.68 17.50
CA ARG A 156 -11.44 7.99 18.77
C ARG A 156 -10.46 8.75 19.65
N ALA A 157 -9.42 9.36 19.08
CA ALA A 157 -8.47 10.15 19.86
C ALA A 157 -9.16 11.38 20.49
N ARG A 158 -10.08 12.03 19.77
CA ARG A 158 -10.91 13.12 20.29
C ARG A 158 -11.86 12.65 21.39
N ASP A 159 -12.52 11.51 21.20
CA ASP A 159 -13.47 10.96 22.18
C ASP A 159 -12.78 10.45 23.44
N ARG A 160 -11.64 9.78 23.32
CA ARG A 160 -10.85 9.36 24.49
C ARG A 160 -10.29 10.54 25.28
N ALA A 161 -9.92 11.62 24.62
CA ALA A 161 -9.55 12.86 25.32
C ALA A 161 -10.70 13.39 26.20
N ARG A 162 -11.96 13.12 25.84
CA ARG A 162 -13.15 13.43 26.65
C ARG A 162 -13.44 12.37 27.72
N SER A 163 -13.12 11.09 27.48
CA SER A 163 -13.47 9.97 28.37
C SER A 163 -12.41 9.56 29.39
N ARG A 164 -11.22 10.17 29.41
CA ARG A 164 -10.09 9.88 30.34
C ARG A 164 -10.40 10.03 31.85
N ALA A 165 -11.64 10.29 32.24
CA ALA A 165 -12.03 10.40 33.64
C ALA A 165 -12.24 9.05 34.36
N ARG A 166 -12.12 7.86 33.74
CA ARG A 166 -12.68 6.65 34.39
C ARG A 166 -12.16 5.23 34.18
N GLN A 167 -11.01 4.93 33.56
CA GLN A 167 -10.65 3.50 33.39
C GLN A 167 -9.20 3.06 33.68
N ASN A 168 -9.18 1.81 34.16
CA ASN A 168 -8.16 1.02 34.85
C ASN A 168 -7.10 0.46 33.86
N PRO A 169 -5.85 0.19 34.30
CA PRO A 169 -4.70 -0.02 33.42
C PRO A 169 -4.41 -1.48 33.03
N ASP A 170 -5.29 -2.43 33.31
CA ASP A 170 -5.02 -3.86 33.07
C ASP A 170 -5.43 -4.28 31.65
N GLY A 171 -4.65 -3.84 30.66
CA GLY A 171 -4.82 -4.15 29.24
C GLY A 171 -3.69 -5.02 28.69
N ASP A 172 -4.07 -6.20 28.22
CA ASP A 172 -3.24 -7.26 27.64
C ASP A 172 -2.25 -6.76 26.57
N ALA A 173 -1.06 -7.35 26.51
CA ALA A 173 0.00 -6.91 25.60
C ALA A 173 -0.43 -7.11 24.14
N SER A 174 -0.66 -6.00 23.42
CA SER A 174 -1.07 -5.95 22.02
C SER A 174 -0.32 -7.01 21.17
N GLY A 175 -1.06 -7.92 20.53
CA GLY A 175 -0.51 -8.99 19.68
C GLY A 175 0.09 -8.51 18.35
N TRP A 176 0.09 -7.19 18.11
CA TRP A 176 0.55 -6.58 16.87
C TRP A 176 2.03 -6.77 16.58
N TRP A 177 2.87 -6.92 17.62
CA TRP A 177 4.31 -7.17 17.43
C TRP A 177 4.61 -8.40 16.58
N ARG A 178 3.72 -9.42 16.58
CA ARG A 178 3.91 -10.64 15.79
C ARG A 178 3.98 -10.33 14.29
N TRP A 179 3.21 -9.36 13.82
CA TRP A 179 3.24 -8.91 12.43
C TRP A 179 4.53 -8.17 12.10
N ILE A 180 5.01 -7.34 13.04
CA ILE A 180 6.29 -6.64 12.91
C ILE A 180 7.44 -7.66 12.84
N ALA A 181 7.43 -8.68 13.72
CA ALA A 181 8.43 -9.74 13.73
C ALA A 181 8.40 -10.57 12.44
N ALA A 182 7.21 -10.90 11.95
CA ALA A 182 7.07 -11.61 10.68
C ALA A 182 7.62 -10.77 9.50
N TYR A 183 7.40 -9.45 9.49
CA TYR A 183 7.99 -8.53 8.51
C TYR A 183 9.51 -8.50 8.56
N VAL A 184 10.08 -8.41 9.77
CA VAL A 184 11.53 -8.40 9.98
C VAL A 184 12.21 -9.66 9.40
N LEU A 185 11.54 -10.81 9.44
CA LEU A 185 12.03 -12.05 8.85
C LEU A 185 11.82 -12.11 7.34
N PHE A 186 10.65 -11.68 6.86
CA PHE A 186 10.28 -11.81 5.45
C PHE A 186 10.99 -10.82 4.53
N ALA A 187 11.12 -9.54 4.94
CA ALA A 187 11.68 -8.48 4.12
C ALA A 187 13.11 -8.78 3.60
N PRO A 188 14.10 -9.16 4.43
CA PRO A 188 15.43 -9.46 3.94
C PRO A 188 15.45 -10.68 3.00
N ALA A 189 14.63 -11.71 3.27
CA ALA A 189 14.52 -12.87 2.40
C ALA A 189 13.96 -12.50 1.01
N ALA A 190 12.93 -11.65 0.98
CA ALA A 190 12.35 -11.15 -0.28
C ALA A 190 13.36 -10.30 -1.07
N VAL A 191 14.08 -9.38 -0.41
CA VAL A 191 15.10 -8.55 -1.07
C VAL A 191 16.29 -9.40 -1.54
N LEU A 192 16.81 -10.31 -0.71
CA LEU A 192 17.92 -11.20 -1.08
C LEU A 192 17.58 -12.12 -2.25
N SER A 193 16.32 -12.53 -2.39
CA SER A 193 15.90 -13.39 -3.51
C SER A 193 16.25 -12.78 -4.88
N VAL A 194 16.13 -11.46 -5.02
CA VAL A 194 16.46 -10.73 -6.26
C VAL A 194 17.94 -10.88 -6.62
N PHE A 195 18.82 -10.82 -5.62
CA PHE A 195 20.26 -10.92 -5.81
C PHE A 195 20.75 -12.36 -5.99
N VAL A 196 20.08 -13.31 -5.35
CA VAL A 196 20.46 -14.73 -5.38
C VAL A 196 20.03 -15.39 -6.69
N PHE A 197 18.81 -15.11 -7.16
CA PHE A 197 18.24 -15.89 -8.25
C PHE A 197 18.64 -15.43 -9.65
N GLY A 198 19.13 -14.20 -9.83
CA GLY A 198 19.55 -13.67 -11.13
C GLY A 198 18.43 -13.63 -12.18
N PRO A 199 18.58 -12.83 -13.25
CA PRO A 199 17.58 -12.75 -14.31
C PRO A 199 17.52 -14.02 -15.18
N ASP A 200 18.61 -14.80 -15.23
CA ASP A 200 18.75 -15.94 -16.14
C ASP A 200 17.99 -17.20 -15.67
N ASN A 201 17.64 -17.28 -14.39
CA ASN A 201 16.88 -18.40 -13.85
C ASN A 201 15.38 -18.07 -13.87
N GLY A 202 14.67 -18.49 -14.91
CA GLY A 202 13.25 -18.17 -15.08
C GLY A 202 12.36 -18.49 -13.87
N ALA A 203 12.62 -19.59 -13.16
CA ALA A 203 11.87 -19.95 -11.95
C ALA A 203 12.27 -19.07 -10.75
N GLY A 204 13.56 -18.83 -10.56
CA GLY A 204 14.09 -17.96 -9.50
C GLY A 204 13.66 -16.50 -9.68
N PHE A 205 13.62 -16.01 -10.91
CA PHE A 205 13.09 -14.71 -11.28
C PHE A 205 11.60 -14.61 -10.90
N ALA A 206 10.78 -15.59 -11.28
CA ALA A 206 9.36 -15.61 -10.93
C ALA A 206 9.13 -15.61 -9.41
N ILE A 207 9.92 -16.37 -8.65
CA ILE A 207 9.88 -16.38 -7.17
C ILE A 207 10.23 -15.00 -6.61
N SER A 208 11.27 -14.35 -7.14
CA SER A 208 11.70 -13.03 -6.69
C SER A 208 10.63 -11.97 -6.96
N VAL A 209 10.00 -12.01 -8.14
CA VAL A 209 8.89 -11.12 -8.49
C VAL A 209 7.70 -11.33 -7.54
N LEU A 210 7.33 -12.59 -7.27
CA LEU A 210 6.23 -12.89 -6.33
C LEU A 210 6.56 -12.46 -4.90
N ALA A 211 7.81 -12.64 -4.45
CA ALA A 211 8.26 -12.22 -3.13
C ALA A 211 8.19 -10.70 -2.96
N LEU A 212 8.68 -9.94 -3.96
CA LEU A 212 8.58 -8.49 -3.99
C LEU A 212 7.12 -8.02 -4.02
N LEU A 213 6.28 -8.69 -4.82
CA LEU A 213 4.85 -8.37 -4.91
C LEU A 213 4.14 -8.58 -3.56
N ALA A 214 4.49 -9.62 -2.82
CA ALA A 214 3.97 -9.88 -1.47
C ALA A 214 4.56 -8.92 -0.42
N LEU A 215 5.79 -8.44 -0.60
CA LEU A 215 6.46 -7.54 0.32
C LEU A 215 5.77 -6.18 0.45
N VAL A 216 5.20 -5.67 -0.65
CA VAL A 216 4.50 -4.37 -0.66
C VAL A 216 3.30 -4.35 0.32
N PRO A 217 2.27 -5.21 0.18
CA PRO A 217 1.16 -5.21 1.13
C PRO A 217 1.62 -5.58 2.54
N PHE A 218 2.66 -6.41 2.69
CA PHE A 218 3.19 -6.76 4.00
C PHE A 218 3.87 -5.58 4.70
N SER A 219 4.53 -4.70 3.95
CA SER A 219 5.10 -3.45 4.47
C SER A 219 4.00 -2.52 5.03
N VAL A 220 2.84 -2.46 4.38
CA VAL A 220 1.69 -1.70 4.89
C VAL A 220 1.19 -2.29 6.20
N VAL A 221 1.05 -3.62 6.28
CA VAL A 221 0.66 -4.31 7.53
C VAL A 221 1.67 -4.05 8.64
N ALA A 222 2.97 -4.06 8.33
CA ALA A 222 4.02 -3.78 9.30
C ALA A 222 3.95 -2.35 9.84
N ILE A 223 3.68 -1.35 8.99
CA ILE A 223 3.48 0.05 9.41
C ILE A 223 2.28 0.18 10.36
N VAL A 224 1.13 -0.41 10.00
CA VAL A 224 -0.07 -0.40 10.84
C VAL A 224 0.21 -1.08 12.18
N ALA A 225 0.88 -2.24 12.15
CA ALA A 225 1.24 -2.98 13.35
C ALA A 225 2.18 -2.18 14.25
N LEU A 226 3.23 -1.55 13.70
CA LEU A 226 4.13 -0.67 14.43
C LEU A 226 3.38 0.48 15.10
N PHE A 227 2.46 1.11 14.37
CA PHE A 227 1.69 2.24 14.87
C PHE A 227 0.75 1.82 16.01
N GLU A 228 -0.12 0.84 15.77
CA GLU A 228 -1.12 0.40 16.77
C GLU A 228 -0.44 -0.09 18.05
N ASP A 229 0.67 -0.78 17.89
CA ASP A 229 1.44 -1.27 19.01
C ASP A 229 2.12 -0.16 19.81
N ALA A 230 2.76 0.79 19.12
CA ALA A 230 3.38 1.95 19.76
C ALA A 230 2.37 2.81 20.51
N VAL A 231 1.18 3.01 19.93
CA VAL A 231 0.09 3.76 20.55
C VAL A 231 -0.49 3.01 21.75
N THR A 232 -0.68 1.70 21.66
CA THR A 232 -1.15 0.89 22.79
C THR A 232 -0.17 0.99 23.96
N LEU A 233 1.13 0.90 23.70
CA LEU A 233 2.16 1.05 24.75
C LEU A 233 2.16 2.45 25.37
N HIS A 234 1.91 3.50 24.57
CA HIS A 234 1.78 4.86 25.07
C HIS A 234 0.55 5.04 25.98
N GLU A 235 -0.60 4.48 25.59
CA GLU A 235 -1.85 4.59 26.35
C GLU A 235 -1.80 3.84 27.70
N VAL A 236 -1.07 2.73 27.78
CA VAL A 236 -0.89 1.96 29.03
C VAL A 236 0.08 2.66 30.00
N GLY A 237 0.75 3.74 29.58
CA GLY A 237 1.57 4.56 30.47
C GLY A 237 2.82 3.85 31.02
N ARG A 238 3.35 2.85 30.28
CA ARG A 238 4.63 2.22 30.67
C ARG A 238 5.78 3.18 30.45
N ASP A 239 6.90 2.96 31.15
CA ASP A 239 8.13 3.79 31.14
C ASP A 239 8.76 4.04 29.75
N TRP A 240 8.26 3.40 28.70
CA TRP A 240 8.67 3.62 27.32
C TRP A 240 7.54 4.21 26.48
N VAL A 241 7.74 5.45 26.05
CA VAL A 241 6.89 6.12 25.07
C VAL A 241 7.61 6.13 23.72
N PRO A 242 7.39 5.14 22.84
CA PRO A 242 7.93 5.18 21.49
C PRO A 242 7.35 6.36 20.71
N ASN A 243 8.22 7.16 20.10
CA ASN A 243 7.78 8.18 19.14
C ASN A 243 7.30 7.48 17.86
N TYR A 244 6.01 7.19 17.80
CA TYR A 244 5.40 6.47 16.67
C TYR A 244 5.58 7.20 15.34
N TRP A 245 5.63 8.53 15.32
CA TRP A 245 5.93 9.32 14.12
C TRP A 245 7.33 9.08 13.59
N ALA A 246 8.31 8.86 14.48
CA ALA A 246 9.66 8.53 14.05
C ALA A 246 9.70 7.14 13.38
N TYR A 247 9.04 6.13 13.96
CA TYR A 247 9.07 4.76 13.41
C TYR A 247 8.31 4.61 12.09
N VAL A 248 7.18 5.31 11.93
CA VAL A 248 6.34 5.24 10.72
C VAL A 248 6.74 6.28 9.67
N GLY A 249 7.10 7.48 10.11
CA GLY A 249 7.45 8.59 9.24
C GLY A 249 8.87 8.48 8.68
N ALA A 250 9.84 7.94 9.43
CA ALA A 250 11.21 7.85 8.94
C ALA A 250 11.34 7.01 7.65
N PRO A 251 10.72 5.83 7.51
CA PRO A 251 10.77 5.09 6.25
C PRO A 251 10.23 5.86 5.04
N LEU A 252 9.14 6.63 5.23
CA LEU A 252 8.59 7.50 4.18
C LEU A 252 9.52 8.67 3.85
N GLY A 253 10.16 9.26 4.87
CA GLY A 253 11.18 10.28 4.67
C GLY A 253 12.38 9.74 3.90
N VAL A 254 12.86 8.54 4.24
CA VAL A 254 13.96 7.87 3.53
C VAL A 254 13.58 7.57 2.08
N TYR A 255 12.36 7.11 1.80
CA TYR A 255 11.87 6.96 0.42
C TYR A 255 12.08 8.23 -0.40
N VAL A 256 11.59 9.37 0.11
CA VAL A 256 11.68 10.66 -0.58
C VAL A 256 13.13 11.07 -0.75
N LEU A 257 13.95 10.98 0.31
CA LEU A 257 15.36 11.37 0.25
C LEU A 257 16.17 10.52 -0.73
N VAL A 258 15.97 9.20 -0.73
CA VAL A 258 16.69 8.29 -1.64
C VAL A 258 16.20 8.51 -3.07
N SER A 259 14.90 8.66 -3.28
CA SER A 259 14.33 8.93 -4.60
C SER A 259 14.87 10.24 -5.19
N GLN A 260 14.87 11.32 -4.41
CA GLN A 260 15.42 12.61 -4.83
C GLN A 260 16.93 12.55 -5.07
N GLY A 261 17.67 11.91 -4.15
CA GLY A 261 19.11 11.71 -4.30
C GLY A 261 19.46 10.91 -5.57
N ALA A 262 18.70 9.87 -5.87
CA ALA A 262 18.87 9.08 -7.08
C ALA A 262 18.54 9.89 -8.35
N THR A 263 17.56 10.79 -8.31
CA THR A 263 17.28 11.74 -9.40
C THR A 263 18.46 12.69 -9.63
N PHE A 264 19.05 13.25 -8.56
CA PHE A 264 20.24 14.11 -8.67
C PHE A 264 21.47 13.36 -9.20
N LEU A 265 21.56 12.06 -8.94
CA LEU A 265 22.63 11.19 -9.43
C LEU A 265 22.33 10.56 -10.80
N GLU A 266 21.26 10.99 -11.47
CA GLU A 266 20.86 10.48 -12.80
C GLU A 266 20.67 8.95 -12.83
N SER A 267 20.19 8.37 -11.72
CA SER A 267 19.86 6.94 -11.69
C SER A 267 18.84 6.59 -12.78
N ALA A 268 18.99 5.42 -13.39
CA ALA A 268 18.07 4.93 -14.40
C ALA A 268 16.66 4.66 -13.84
N ASN A 269 16.53 4.45 -12.52
CA ASN A 269 15.25 4.20 -11.86
C ASN A 269 15.20 4.79 -10.44
N PRO A 270 15.10 6.13 -10.28
CA PRO A 270 15.13 6.78 -8.98
C PRO A 270 13.98 6.36 -8.06
N SER A 271 12.80 6.05 -8.61
CA SER A 271 11.65 5.59 -7.83
C SER A 271 11.87 4.17 -7.28
N GLY A 272 12.47 3.28 -8.08
CA GLY A 272 12.90 1.95 -7.65
C GLY A 272 13.90 2.02 -6.49
N ASP A 273 14.91 2.87 -6.60
CA ASP A 273 15.89 3.10 -5.53
C ASP A 273 15.21 3.60 -4.24
N GLY A 274 14.26 4.53 -4.39
CA GLY A 274 13.41 4.99 -3.29
C GLY A 274 12.66 3.85 -2.60
N VAL A 275 12.04 2.93 -3.35
CA VAL A 275 11.32 1.76 -2.79
C VAL A 275 12.27 0.85 -2.00
N TYR A 276 13.49 0.59 -2.50
CA TYR A 276 14.48 -0.18 -1.75
C TYR A 276 14.90 0.55 -0.47
N GLY A 277 15.14 1.87 -0.55
CA GLY A 277 15.41 2.71 0.62
C GLY A 277 14.30 2.64 1.67
N PHE A 278 13.04 2.72 1.24
CA PHE A 278 11.86 2.56 2.09
C PHE A 278 11.85 1.21 2.82
N VAL A 279 12.02 0.10 2.08
CA VAL A 279 11.99 -1.26 2.64
C VAL A 279 13.10 -1.44 3.67
N VAL A 280 14.32 -1.01 3.36
CA VAL A 280 15.46 -1.11 4.27
C VAL A 280 15.22 -0.26 5.53
N ALA A 281 14.74 0.97 5.37
CA ALA A 281 14.43 1.84 6.50
C ALA A 281 13.29 1.28 7.38
N LEU A 282 12.23 0.76 6.77
CA LEU A 282 11.13 0.13 7.51
C LEU A 282 11.60 -1.12 8.25
N TRP A 283 12.45 -1.93 7.64
CA TRP A 283 13.07 -3.09 8.27
C TRP A 283 13.91 -2.68 9.49
N LEU A 284 14.81 -1.70 9.34
CA LEU A 284 15.63 -1.19 10.43
C LEU A 284 14.78 -0.61 11.57
N SER A 285 13.78 0.22 11.24
CA SER A 285 12.83 0.76 12.21
C SER A 285 12.10 -0.35 12.98
N SER A 286 11.69 -1.40 12.27
CA SER A 286 11.02 -2.57 12.86
C SER A 286 11.96 -3.33 13.82
N VAL A 287 13.21 -3.57 13.43
CA VAL A 287 14.22 -4.24 14.28
C VAL A 287 14.52 -3.43 15.53
N VAL A 288 14.76 -2.12 15.38
CA VAL A 288 15.03 -1.21 16.50
C VAL A 288 13.83 -1.17 17.45
N TYR A 289 12.62 -1.09 16.90
CA TYR A 289 11.39 -1.10 17.66
C TYR A 289 11.23 -2.39 18.49
N LEU A 290 11.34 -3.57 17.87
CA LEU A 290 11.22 -4.85 18.57
C LEU A 290 12.33 -5.04 19.63
N THR A 291 13.54 -4.58 19.35
CA THR A 291 14.64 -4.64 20.31
C THR A 291 14.37 -3.74 21.52
N GLY A 292 13.88 -2.52 21.28
CA GLY A 292 13.46 -1.58 22.33
C GLY A 292 12.30 -2.15 23.16
N ARG A 293 11.29 -2.72 22.49
CA ARG A 293 10.15 -3.37 23.11
C ARG A 293 10.59 -4.53 23.99
N ARG A 294 11.38 -5.47 23.47
CA ARG A 294 11.85 -6.64 24.22
C ARG A 294 12.58 -6.25 25.51
N ARG A 295 13.45 -5.23 25.44
CA ARG A 295 14.24 -4.77 26.59
C ARG A 295 13.40 -4.13 27.70
N ARG A 296 12.28 -3.49 27.36
CA ARG A 296 11.49 -2.68 28.30
C ARG A 296 10.15 -3.29 28.71
N VAL A 297 9.59 -4.15 27.85
CA VAL A 297 8.25 -4.74 28.00
C VAL A 297 8.33 -6.25 28.26
N GLY A 298 9.47 -6.90 27.96
CA GLY A 298 9.75 -8.31 28.26
C GLY A 298 9.31 -9.30 27.18
N THR A 299 8.36 -8.92 26.31
CA THR A 299 8.00 -9.70 25.12
C THR A 299 8.66 -9.11 23.87
N PRO A 300 9.32 -9.94 23.03
CA PRO A 300 9.70 -9.54 21.69
C PRO A 300 8.47 -9.28 20.82
#